data_AF-A0AA87K421-F1
#
_entry.id   AF-A0AA87K421-F1
#
_cell.length_a   1.000
_cell.length_b   1.000
_cell.length_c   1.000
_cell.angle_alpha   90.00
_cell.angle_beta   90.00
_cell.angle_gamma   90.00
#
_symmetry.space_group_name_H-M   'P 1'
#
loop_
_entity.id
_entity.type
_entity.pdbx_description
1 polymer ?
#
loop_
_entity_poly.entity_id
_entity_poly.type
_entity_poly.pdbx_seq_one_letter_code
_entity_poly.pdbx_strand_id
1 'polypeptide(L)' 'MNKAIQQFLEFRKKFTKREWHELNRAVEVRLNEKADQLELDDFDLKVITERLERYL' A
#
# COMPACT_ATOMS: atom_id res chain seq x y z
N MET A 1 21.99 8.08 6.98
CA MET A 1 20.51 8.03 6.93
C MET A 1 20.12 7.67 5.51
N ASN A 2 19.17 6.75 5.32
CA ASN A 2 18.77 6.30 3.97
C ASN A 2 18.28 7.50 3.13
N LYS A 3 18.87 7.71 1.94
CA LYS A 3 18.60 8.86 1.06
C LYS A 3 17.11 8.96 0.69
N ALA A 4 16.44 7.82 0.56
CA ALA A 4 15.00 7.75 0.29
C ALA A 4 14.17 8.29 1.47
N ILE A 5 14.56 7.98 2.71
CA ILE A 5 13.89 8.49 3.92
C ILE A 5 14.05 10.01 4.01
N GLN A 6 15.25 10.54 3.73
CA GLN A 6 15.48 11.99 3.68
C GLN A 6 14.58 12.68 2.64
N GLN A 7 14.54 12.16 1.42
CA GLN A 7 13.71 12.72 0.35
C GLN A 7 12.22 12.68 0.70
N PHE A 8 11.76 11.60 1.31
CA PHE A 8 10.38 11.48 1.78
C PHE A 8 10.03 12.53 2.84
N LEU A 9 10.90 12.72 3.84
CA LEU A 9 10.67 13.70 4.89
C LEU A 9 10.66 15.15 4.35
N GLU A 10 11.56 15.48 3.43
CA GLU A 10 11.55 16.79 2.76
C GLU A 10 10.32 16.99 1.88
N PHE A 11 9.84 15.93 1.22
CA PHE A 11 8.59 15.97 0.47
C PHE A 11 7.38 16.22 1.40
N ARG A 12 7.27 15.47 2.51
CA ARG A 12 6.22 15.68 3.53
C ARG A 12 6.21 17.15 3.96
N LYS A 13 7.36 17.74 4.29
CA LYS A 13 7.43 19.10 4.86
C LYS A 13 6.74 20.17 4.00
N LYS A 14 6.54 19.94 2.71
CA LYS A 14 5.80 20.83 1.80
C LYS A 14 4.30 20.96 2.11
N PHE A 15 3.75 20.09 2.95
CA PHE A 15 2.32 20.03 3.27
C PHE A 15 2.04 20.40 4.74
N THR A 16 0.90 21.05 4.99
CA THR A 16 0.32 21.16 6.33
C THR A 16 -0.14 19.80 6.85
N LYS A 17 -0.45 19.69 8.14
CA LYS A 17 -0.98 18.46 8.74
C LYS A 17 -2.27 17.99 8.05
N ARG A 18 -3.15 18.94 7.70
CA ARG A 18 -4.43 18.64 7.04
C ARG A 18 -4.23 18.18 5.60
N GLU A 19 -3.43 18.90 4.82
CA GLU A 19 -3.15 18.50 3.42
C GLU A 19 -2.47 17.14 3.34
N TRP A 20 -1.53 16.87 4.26
CA TRP A 20 -0.87 15.57 4.34
C TRP A 20 -1.87 14.44 4.65
N HIS A 21 -2.79 14.68 5.57
CA HIS A 21 -3.85 13.72 5.90
C HIS A 21 -4.74 13.41 4.68
N GLU A 22 -5.23 14.45 4.00
CA GLU A 22 -6.09 14.25 2.82
C GLU A 22 -5.34 13.54 1.68
N LEU A 23 -4.07 13.87 1.44
CA LEU A 23 -3.25 13.19 0.45
C LEU A 23 -3.13 11.68 0.72
N ASN A 24 -2.82 11.29 1.97
CA ASN A 24 -2.71 9.87 2.32
C ASN A 24 -4.05 9.15 2.20
N ARG A 25 -5.14 9.78 2.63
CA ARG A 25 -6.49 9.23 2.49
C ARG A 25 -6.85 8.97 1.04
N ALA A 26 -6.53 9.90 0.13
CA ALA A 26 -6.78 9.73 -1.30
C ALA A 26 -5.96 8.58 -1.90
N VAL A 27 -4.69 8.43 -1.49
CA VAL A 27 -3.83 7.30 -1.90
C VAL A 27 -4.40 5.98 -1.41
N GLU A 28 -4.80 5.90 -0.14
CA GLU A 28 -5.38 4.71 0.47
C GLU A 28 -6.68 4.29 -0.24
N VAL A 29 -7.60 5.23 -0.47
CA VAL A 29 -8.84 4.96 -1.21
C VAL A 29 -8.52 4.41 -2.60
N ARG A 30 -7.57 5.02 -3.33
CA ARG A 30 -7.21 4.54 -4.67
C ARG A 30 -6.55 3.16 -4.64
N LEU A 31 -5.75 2.86 -3.62
CA LEU A 31 -5.16 1.54 -3.43
C LEU A 31 -6.23 0.49 -3.11
N ASN A 32 -7.22 0.82 -2.28
CA ASN A 32 -8.36 -0.05 -2.01
C ASN A 32 -9.19 -0.27 -3.27
N GLU A 33 -9.50 0.77 -4.04
CA GLU A 33 -10.17 0.61 -5.35
C GLU A 33 -9.36 -0.27 -6.32
N LYS A 34 -8.03 -0.25 -6.27
CA LYS A 34 -7.18 -1.16 -7.06
C LYS A 34 -7.14 -2.58 -6.50
N ALA A 35 -7.19 -2.73 -5.18
CA ALA A 35 -7.26 -4.02 -4.52
C ALA A 35 -8.62 -4.69 -4.81
N ASP A 36 -9.70 -3.91 -4.80
CA ASP A 36 -11.03 -4.31 -5.25
C ASP A 36 -11.06 -4.63 -6.76
N GLN A 37 -10.13 -4.08 -7.55
CA GLN A 37 -9.93 -4.44 -8.97
C GLN A 37 -9.10 -5.73 -9.15
N LEU A 38 -8.38 -6.18 -8.13
CA LEU A 38 -7.68 -7.47 -8.10
C LEU A 38 -8.59 -8.48 -7.40
N GLU A 39 -9.62 -8.94 -8.09
CA GLU A 39 -10.33 -10.14 -7.65
C GLU A 39 -9.34 -11.31 -7.68
N LEU A 40 -9.08 -11.91 -6.51
CA LEU A 40 -8.32 -13.14 -6.44
C LEU A 40 -9.12 -14.23 -7.13
N ASP A 41 -8.55 -14.82 -8.17
CA ASP A 41 -9.17 -15.94 -8.83
C ASP A 41 -8.85 -17.26 -8.09
N ASP A 42 -9.53 -18.34 -8.49
CA ASP A 42 -9.35 -19.65 -7.87
C ASP A 42 -7.90 -20.15 -7.95
N PHE A 43 -7.13 -19.69 -8.95
CA PHE A 43 -5.73 -20.05 -9.10
C PHE A 43 -4.84 -19.28 -8.10
N ASP A 44 -5.10 -18.00 -7.88
CA ASP A 44 -4.43 -17.20 -6.86
C ASP A 44 -4.69 -17.77 -5.45
N LEU A 45 -5.93 -18.16 -5.16
CA LEU A 45 -6.29 -18.80 -3.90
C LEU A 45 -5.55 -20.13 -3.69
N LYS A 46 -5.39 -20.92 -4.75
CA LYS A 46 -4.63 -22.18 -4.70
C LYS A 46 -3.15 -21.94 -4.38
N VAL A 47 -2.52 -20.98 -5.07
CA VAL A 47 -1.09 -20.67 -4.87
C VAL A 47 -0.82 -20.11 -3.47
N ILE A 48 -1.72 -19.29 -2.92
CA ILE A 48 -1.59 -18.77 -1.55
C ILE A 48 -1.72 -19.91 -0.53
N THR A 49 -2.72 -20.80 -0.71
CA THR A 49 -2.93 -21.97 0.16
C THR A 49 -1.70 -22.88 0.19
N GLU A 50 -1.18 -23.26 -0.98
CA GLU A 50 0.02 -24.12 -1.10
C GLU A 50 1.28 -23.49 -0.49
N ARG A 51 1.34 -22.15 -0.41
CA ARG A 51 2.44 -21.45 0.25
C ARG A 51 2.28 -21.45 1.77
N LEU A 52 1.07 -21.22 2.28
CA LEU A 52 0.80 -21.19 3.72
C LEU A 52 0.95 -22.57 4.37
N GLU A 53 0.56 -23.64 3.68
CA GLU A 53 0.76 -25.03 4.14
C GLU A 53 2.24 -25.42 4.35
N ARG A 54 3.18 -24.65 3.80
CA ARG A 54 4.63 -24.88 4.03
C ARG A 54 5.14 -24.25 5.34
N TYR A 55 4.32 -23.40 5.96
CA TYR A 55 4.68 -22.66 7.18
C TYR A 55 3.80 -23.01 8.39
N LEU A 56 2.74 -23.81 8.19
CA LEU A 56 1.90 -24.40 9.24
C LEU A 56 2.27 -25.88 9.43
#